data_AF-A0A7S3CTY0-F1
#
_entry.id   AF-A0A7S3CTY0-F1
#
_cell.length_a   1.000
_cell.length_b   1.000
_cell.length_c   1.000
_cell.angle_alpha   90.00
_cell.angle_beta   90.00
_cell.angle_gamma   90.00
#
_symmetry.space_group_name_H-M   'P 1'
#
loop_
_entity.id
_entity.type
_entity.pdbx_description
1 polymer ?
#
loop_
_entity_poly.entity_id
_entity_poly.type
_entity_poly.pdbx_seq_one_letter_code
_entity_poly.pdbx_strand_id
1 'polypeptide(L)'
;MKSIWATTLLLLGLGETEALISTGECPDIKYMENFDKSRYAGKWYEQVRDRQNIHTISTDCVTKEFALNQDGDLDLYFRGYYNLFFGYYGANGTMYRCDEGSPDTWTCQATMGPSPKRLPFKIYYTDYDTMDVSYSCTEYMGYFKKEQFAVATREQ
;
A
#
# COMPACT_ATOMS: atom_id res chain seq x y z
N MET A 1 34.01 -46.45 16.71
CA MET A 1 34.63 -45.47 15.77
C MET A 1 34.04 -45.75 14.39
N LYS A 2 33.27 -44.94 13.67
CA LYS A 2 32.76 -43.55 13.71
C LYS A 2 31.39 -43.66 12.97
N SER A 3 30.27 -43.14 13.50
CA SER A 3 29.75 -41.78 13.24
C SER A 3 29.51 -41.54 11.73
N ILE A 4 28.38 -41.06 11.19
CA ILE A 4 27.19 -40.36 11.68
C ILE A 4 26.17 -40.40 10.52
N TRP A 5 24.88 -40.51 10.82
CA TRP A 5 23.79 -40.27 9.87
C TRP A 5 23.71 -38.77 9.56
N ALA A 6 23.84 -38.37 8.30
CA ALA A 6 23.65 -36.98 7.88
C ALA A 6 22.34 -36.84 7.10
N THR A 7 21.23 -36.73 7.84
CA THR A 7 19.96 -36.25 7.29
C THR A 7 19.95 -34.74 7.43
N THR A 8 20.43 -34.01 6.41
CA THR A 8 20.31 -32.55 6.37
C THR A 8 18.90 -32.20 5.88
N LEU A 9 17.98 -32.01 6.84
CA LEU A 9 16.73 -31.30 6.60
C LEU A 9 17.09 -29.84 6.31
N LEU A 10 17.13 -29.46 5.03
CA LEU A 10 17.34 -28.08 4.63
C LEU A 10 16.12 -27.27 5.10
N LEU A 11 16.34 -26.36 6.06
CA LEU A 11 15.32 -25.45 6.54
C LEU A 11 14.73 -24.65 5.37
N LEU A 12 13.45 -24.87 5.08
CA LEU A 12 12.58 -23.87 4.45
C LEU A 12 12.42 -22.72 5.45
N GLY A 13 13.34 -21.78 5.40
CA GLY A 13 13.34 -20.56 6.20
C GLY A 13 13.86 -19.41 5.36
N LEU A 14 13.25 -19.17 4.20
CA LEU A 14 13.41 -17.88 3.52
C LEU A 14 12.47 -16.92 4.22
N GLY A 15 13.08 -15.99 4.96
CA GLY A 15 12.48 -15.24 6.04
C GLY A 15 11.18 -14.54 5.66
N GLU A 16 10.14 -14.82 6.43
CA GLU A 16 9.10 -13.84 6.67
C GLU A 16 9.77 -12.75 7.52
N THR A 17 10.06 -11.59 6.96
CA THR A 17 10.55 -10.45 7.74
C THR A 17 9.42 -9.97 8.64
N GLU A 18 9.27 -10.60 9.80
CA GLU A 18 8.22 -10.33 10.79
C GLU A 18 8.64 -9.24 11.78
N ALA A 19 8.97 -8.06 11.29
CA ALA A 19 9.10 -6.90 12.17
C ALA A 19 8.58 -5.64 11.47
N LEU A 20 7.25 -5.56 11.31
CA LEU A 20 6.62 -4.27 10.98
C LEU A 20 6.93 -3.22 12.03
N ILE A 21 7.14 -3.63 13.29
CA ILE A 21 7.63 -2.76 14.37
C ILE A 21 9.09 -3.10 14.64
N SER A 22 9.97 -2.14 14.45
CA SER A 22 11.41 -2.28 14.70
C SER A 22 11.92 -1.11 15.53
N THR A 23 13.11 -1.24 16.12
CA THR A 23 13.74 -0.13 16.85
C THR A 23 14.40 0.85 15.89
N GLY A 24 14.34 2.14 16.22
CA GLY A 24 14.94 3.23 15.45
C GLY A 24 13.93 4.27 14.98
N GLU A 25 14.43 5.21 14.17
CA GLU A 25 13.68 6.34 13.62
C GLU A 25 13.25 6.05 12.17
N CYS A 26 12.19 6.72 11.74
CA CYS A 26 11.75 6.66 10.36
C CYS A 26 12.77 7.36 9.45
N PRO A 27 13.04 6.81 8.25
CA PRO A 27 13.84 7.53 7.28
C PRO A 27 13.13 8.82 6.86
N ASP A 28 13.88 9.77 6.29
CA ASP A 28 13.26 10.90 5.60
C ASP A 28 12.56 10.39 4.32
N ILE A 29 11.24 10.46 4.30
CA ILE A 29 10.40 9.94 3.20
C ILE A 29 9.93 11.12 2.37
N LYS A 30 10.18 11.04 1.06
CA LYS A 30 9.61 11.94 0.06
C LYS A 30 8.57 11.18 -0.77
N TYR A 31 7.34 11.66 -0.77
CA TYR A 31 6.25 11.17 -1.60
C TYR A 31 6.32 11.74 -3.02
N MET A 32 5.59 11.11 -3.93
CA MET A 32 5.57 11.46 -5.35
C MET A 32 5.21 12.94 -5.55
N GLU A 33 6.10 13.68 -6.21
CA GLU A 33 5.89 15.06 -6.64
C GLU A 33 5.28 15.09 -8.05
N ASN A 34 4.61 16.18 -8.40
CA ASN A 34 4.07 16.42 -9.76
C ASN A 34 3.21 15.25 -10.28
N PHE A 35 2.34 14.73 -9.42
CA PHE A 35 1.58 13.53 -9.69
C PHE A 35 0.55 13.72 -10.82
N ASP A 36 0.73 13.00 -11.93
CA ASP A 36 -0.19 12.99 -13.05
C ASP A 36 -1.39 12.05 -12.80
N LYS A 37 -2.53 12.64 -12.43
CA LYS A 37 -3.80 11.94 -12.22
C LYS A 37 -4.23 11.13 -13.45
N SER A 38 -4.05 11.68 -14.65
CA SER A 38 -4.54 11.07 -15.89
C SER A 38 -3.78 9.80 -16.23
N ARG A 39 -2.45 9.83 -16.09
CA ARG A 39 -1.61 8.65 -16.31
C ARG A 39 -1.81 7.59 -15.23
N TYR A 40 -2.09 8.01 -14.00
CA TYR A 40 -2.32 7.07 -12.90
C TYR A 40 -3.67 6.36 -12.94
N ALA A 41 -4.67 6.96 -13.60
CA ALA A 41 -6.00 6.40 -13.75
C ALA A 41 -5.98 4.96 -14.31
N GLY A 42 -7.07 4.24 -14.08
CA GLY A 42 -7.23 2.83 -14.42
C GLY A 42 -7.10 1.91 -13.20
N LYS A 43 -6.86 0.64 -13.49
CA LYS A 43 -6.86 -0.43 -12.48
C LYS A 43 -5.44 -0.81 -12.08
N TRP A 44 -5.29 -1.15 -10.81
CA TRP A 44 -4.09 -1.73 -10.24
C TRP A 44 -4.44 -2.91 -9.34
N TYR A 45 -3.55 -3.90 -9.32
CA TYR A 45 -3.65 -5.15 -8.58
C TYR A 45 -2.55 -5.18 -7.53
N GLU A 46 -2.90 -5.29 -6.25
CA GLU A 46 -1.90 -5.41 -5.18
C GLU A 46 -1.21 -6.76 -5.27
N GLN A 47 0.06 -6.76 -5.66
CA GLN A 47 0.86 -7.96 -5.87
C GLN A 47 1.57 -8.39 -4.59
N VAL A 48 2.11 -7.40 -3.88
CA VAL A 48 2.90 -7.61 -2.67
C VAL A 48 2.48 -6.58 -1.65
N ARG A 49 2.34 -7.00 -0.40
CA ARG A 49 2.17 -6.11 0.74
C ARG A 49 2.77 -6.74 1.98
N ASP A 50 3.10 -5.91 2.96
CA ASP A 50 3.34 -6.39 4.31
C ASP A 50 2.05 -7.02 4.87
N ARG A 51 2.18 -8.18 5.52
CA ARG A 51 1.01 -8.92 6.04
C ARG A 51 0.15 -8.11 7.02
N GLN A 52 0.76 -7.20 7.79
CA GLN A 52 0.06 -6.32 8.73
C GLN A 52 -0.20 -4.92 8.14
N ASN A 53 -0.25 -4.78 6.81
CA ASN A 53 -0.77 -3.57 6.17
C ASN A 53 -2.21 -3.35 6.65
N ILE A 54 -2.44 -2.23 7.33
CA ILE A 54 -3.72 -1.94 7.99
C ILE A 54 -4.83 -1.60 7.00
N HIS A 55 -4.47 -1.18 5.78
CA HIS A 55 -5.44 -0.74 4.78
C HIS A 55 -6.12 -1.92 4.08
N THR A 56 -5.45 -3.07 3.99
CA THR A 56 -5.88 -4.25 3.23
C THR A 56 -5.78 -5.54 4.06
N ILE A 57 -5.71 -5.43 5.39
CA ILE A 57 -5.63 -6.58 6.30
C ILE A 57 -6.80 -7.54 6.10
N SER A 58 -6.51 -8.84 6.13
CA SER A 58 -7.51 -9.91 5.99
C SER A 58 -8.26 -9.95 4.66
N THR A 59 -7.69 -9.37 3.60
CA THR A 59 -8.27 -9.38 2.24
C THR A 59 -7.33 -9.98 1.21
N ASP A 60 -7.86 -10.71 0.24
CA ASP A 60 -7.11 -11.21 -0.92
C ASP A 60 -7.60 -10.56 -2.21
N CYS A 61 -6.89 -10.76 -3.33
CA CYS A 61 -7.29 -10.26 -4.65
C CYS A 61 -7.63 -8.76 -4.63
N VAL A 62 -6.78 -7.96 -3.97
CA VAL A 62 -7.04 -6.54 -3.76
C VAL A 62 -6.81 -5.77 -5.05
N THR A 63 -7.77 -4.92 -5.40
CA THR A 63 -7.67 -4.01 -6.54
C THR A 63 -7.98 -2.59 -6.13
N LYS A 64 -7.28 -1.64 -6.74
CA LYS A 64 -7.60 -0.21 -6.68
C LYS A 64 -7.87 0.30 -8.08
N GLU A 65 -9.03 0.90 -8.27
CA GLU A 65 -9.49 1.43 -9.55
C GLU A 65 -9.68 2.93 -9.41
N PHE A 66 -9.18 3.69 -10.38
CA PHE A 66 -9.26 5.14 -10.41
C PHE A 66 -9.84 5.61 -11.75
N ALA A 67 -10.79 6.53 -11.71
CA ALA A 67 -11.40 7.11 -12.90
C ALA A 67 -11.36 8.64 -12.81
N LEU A 68 -10.92 9.30 -13.88
CA LEU A 68 -11.02 10.75 -13.98
C LEU A 68 -12.50 11.16 -14.05
N ASN A 69 -12.89 12.07 -13.17
CA ASN A 69 -14.24 12.64 -13.15
C ASN A 69 -14.28 13.99 -13.89
N GLN A 70 -15.48 14.57 -14.00
CA GLN A 70 -15.71 15.82 -14.75
C GLN A 70 -15.01 17.04 -14.15
N ASP A 71 -14.71 17.00 -12.85
CA ASP A 71 -13.99 18.06 -12.12
C ASP A 71 -12.46 17.91 -12.28
N GLY A 72 -12.00 16.87 -12.97
CA GLY A 72 -10.58 16.55 -13.17
C GLY A 72 -9.95 15.83 -11.99
N ASP A 73 -10.73 15.40 -10.99
CA ASP A 73 -10.30 14.59 -9.86
C ASP A 73 -10.42 13.09 -10.14
N LEU A 74 -9.93 12.24 -9.24
CA LEU A 74 -9.97 10.78 -9.42
C LEU A 74 -11.01 10.15 -8.50
N ASP A 75 -12.11 9.66 -9.04
CA ASP A 75 -12.98 8.75 -8.31
C ASP A 75 -12.24 7.44 -8.10
N LEU A 76 -12.29 6.90 -6.88
CA LEU A 76 -11.59 5.68 -6.49
C LEU A 76 -12.58 4.60 -6.08
N TYR A 77 -12.23 3.35 -6.37
CA TYR A 77 -12.87 2.17 -5.82
C TYR A 77 -11.83 1.14 -5.41
N PHE A 78 -11.80 0.81 -4.12
CA PHE A 78 -10.96 -0.25 -3.56
C PHE A 78 -11.82 -1.47 -3.31
N ARG A 79 -11.34 -2.64 -3.72
CA ARG A 79 -12.03 -3.92 -3.58
C ARG A 79 -11.06 -4.98 -3.07
N GLY A 80 -11.53 -5.81 -2.15
CA GLY A 80 -10.81 -6.98 -1.65
C GLY A 80 -11.75 -8.15 -1.39
N TYR A 81 -11.23 -9.37 -1.49
CA TYR A 81 -11.93 -10.61 -1.16
C TYR A 81 -11.73 -10.94 0.31
N TYR A 82 -12.81 -10.99 1.08
CA TYR A 82 -12.77 -11.35 2.49
C TYR A 82 -13.09 -12.83 2.66
N ASN A 83 -12.07 -13.64 2.96
CA ASN A 83 -12.24 -15.09 3.16
C ASN A 83 -13.29 -15.42 4.24
N LEU A 84 -13.34 -14.63 5.32
CA LEU A 84 -14.30 -14.83 6.42
C LEU A 84 -15.76 -14.71 5.95
N PHE A 85 -16.02 -13.87 4.95
CA PHE A 85 -17.37 -13.57 4.44
C PHE A 85 -17.62 -14.21 3.06
N PHE A 86 -16.66 -14.97 2.53
CA PHE A 86 -16.72 -15.62 1.21
C PHE A 86 -17.19 -14.68 0.08
N GLY A 87 -16.67 -13.45 0.06
CA GLY A 87 -17.16 -12.43 -0.85
C GLY A 87 -16.24 -11.25 -1.06
N TYR A 88 -16.48 -10.51 -2.14
CA TYR A 88 -15.80 -9.26 -2.42
C TYR A 88 -16.55 -8.10 -1.76
N TYR A 89 -15.78 -7.24 -1.10
CA TYR A 89 -16.28 -6.00 -0.51
C TYR A 89 -15.34 -4.87 -0.91
N GLY A 90 -15.86 -3.65 -0.88
CA GLY A 90 -15.10 -2.50 -1.31
C GLY A 90 -15.64 -1.20 -0.77
N ALA A 91 -14.84 -0.15 -0.96
CA ALA A 91 -15.17 1.21 -0.58
C ALA A 91 -14.89 2.14 -1.75
N ASN A 92 -15.83 3.05 -2.00
CA ASN A 92 -15.68 4.13 -2.96
C ASN A 92 -15.12 5.38 -2.26
N GLY A 93 -14.59 6.30 -3.03
CA GLY A 93 -14.22 7.63 -2.59
C GLY A 93 -13.80 8.48 -3.78
N THR A 94 -13.12 9.58 -3.50
CA THR A 94 -12.51 10.41 -4.54
C THR A 94 -11.20 11.00 -3.99
N MET A 95 -10.19 11.10 -4.85
CA MET A 95 -8.94 11.79 -4.61
C MET A 95 -8.97 13.18 -5.24
N TYR A 96 -8.59 14.17 -4.44
CA TYR A 96 -8.62 15.58 -4.74
C TYR A 96 -7.25 16.20 -4.51
N ARG A 97 -7.05 17.41 -5.04
CA ARG A 97 -5.95 18.31 -4.65
C ARG A 97 -4.56 17.72 -4.82
N CYS A 98 -4.37 16.85 -5.82
CA CYS A 98 -3.09 16.18 -6.07
C CYS A 98 -1.94 17.12 -6.49
N ASP A 99 -2.27 18.39 -6.73
CA ASP A 99 -1.39 19.49 -7.09
C ASP A 99 -1.07 20.44 -5.91
N GLU A 100 -1.80 20.33 -4.80
CA GLU A 100 -1.60 21.14 -3.59
C GLU A 100 -0.66 20.45 -2.57
N GLY A 101 -0.32 19.18 -2.78
CA GLY A 101 0.52 18.39 -1.89
C GLY A 101 1.99 18.77 -1.94
N SER A 102 2.79 18.15 -1.07
CA SER A 102 4.25 18.23 -1.13
C SER A 102 4.88 16.87 -0.86
N PRO A 103 6.11 16.63 -1.33
CA PRO A 103 6.83 15.39 -1.07
C PRO A 103 6.95 15.07 0.43
N ASP A 104 7.01 16.07 1.30
CA ASP A 104 7.14 15.89 2.75
C ASP A 104 5.83 15.54 3.47
N THR A 105 4.68 15.74 2.82
CA THR A 105 3.37 15.69 3.49
C THR A 105 2.48 14.61 2.92
N TRP A 106 2.07 14.75 1.65
CA TRP A 106 1.14 13.86 0.96
C TRP A 106 1.08 14.15 -0.54
N THR A 107 0.65 13.15 -1.32
CA THR A 107 0.50 13.27 -2.78
C THR A 107 -0.87 13.82 -3.14
N CYS A 108 -1.94 13.29 -2.55
CA CYS A 108 -3.31 13.80 -2.73
C CYS A 108 -4.07 13.78 -1.39
N GLN A 109 -5.30 14.30 -1.38
CA GLN A 109 -6.27 14.04 -0.32
C GLN A 109 -7.38 13.12 -0.82
N ALA A 110 -7.85 12.17 0.00
CA ALA A 110 -8.89 11.23 -0.39
C ALA A 110 -10.02 11.16 0.64
N THR A 111 -11.24 10.96 0.16
CA THR A 111 -12.37 10.45 0.97
C THR A 111 -12.42 8.92 0.89
N MET A 112 -13.07 8.28 1.87
CA MET A 112 -13.21 6.82 1.87
C MET A 112 -14.55 6.39 2.45
N GLY A 113 -15.25 5.53 1.71
CA GLY A 113 -16.57 5.04 2.04
C GLY A 113 -17.57 6.20 2.26
N PRO A 114 -18.44 6.12 3.28
CA PRO A 114 -19.45 7.14 3.54
C PRO A 114 -18.89 8.40 4.24
N SER A 115 -17.60 8.41 4.60
CA SER A 115 -17.03 9.51 5.37
C SER A 115 -16.70 10.70 4.46
N PRO A 116 -17.20 11.92 4.78
CA PRO A 116 -16.82 13.13 4.05
C PRO A 116 -15.41 13.64 4.44
N LYS A 117 -14.77 13.02 5.44
CA LYS A 117 -13.45 13.46 5.92
C LYS A 117 -12.39 13.16 4.86
N ARG A 118 -11.65 14.19 4.49
CA ARG A 118 -10.48 14.09 3.63
C ARG A 118 -9.26 13.68 4.46
N LEU A 119 -8.56 12.65 4.00
CA LEU A 119 -7.35 12.14 4.62
C LEU A 119 -6.18 12.19 3.63
N PRO A 120 -4.95 12.39 4.09
CA PRO A 120 -3.77 12.32 3.24
C PRO A 120 -3.66 10.96 2.53
N PHE A 121 -3.54 10.99 1.21
CA PHE A 121 -3.22 9.83 0.38
C PHE A 121 -1.79 9.98 -0.13
N LYS A 122 -0.97 8.98 0.14
CA LYS A 122 0.49 9.02 -0.03
C LYS A 122 0.90 7.98 -1.04
N ILE A 123 1.43 8.43 -2.17
CA ILE A 123 2.04 7.57 -3.17
C ILE A 123 3.54 7.75 -3.00
N TYR A 124 4.24 6.66 -2.68
CA TYR A 124 5.69 6.74 -2.52
C TYR A 124 6.36 6.85 -3.88
N TYR A 125 5.97 5.99 -4.82
CA TYR A 125 6.49 6.02 -6.19
C TYR A 125 5.50 5.37 -7.16
N THR A 126 5.41 5.89 -8.37
CA THR A 126 4.77 5.19 -9.49
C THR A 126 5.44 5.60 -10.79
N ASP A 127 5.60 4.65 -11.70
CA ASP A 127 5.96 4.92 -13.09
C ASP A 127 4.73 5.13 -13.99
N TYR A 128 3.53 5.08 -13.39
CA TYR A 128 2.19 5.12 -14.00
C TYR A 128 1.81 3.91 -14.86
N ASP A 129 2.79 3.25 -15.46
CA ASP A 129 2.55 2.27 -16.52
C ASP A 129 2.64 0.83 -16.03
N THR A 130 3.45 0.54 -15.00
CA THR A 130 3.70 -0.85 -14.57
C THR A 130 3.60 -1.03 -13.07
N MET A 131 3.98 -0.05 -12.27
CA MET A 131 4.06 -0.17 -10.81
C MET A 131 3.56 1.06 -10.06
N ASP A 132 2.94 0.78 -8.91
CA ASP A 132 2.59 1.76 -7.89
C ASP A 132 3.01 1.22 -6.52
N VAL A 133 3.89 1.95 -5.87
CA VAL A 133 4.51 1.63 -4.60
C VAL A 133 3.94 2.54 -3.51
N SER A 134 3.42 1.91 -2.48
CA SER A 134 3.06 2.55 -1.22
C SER A 134 4.12 2.21 -0.17
N TYR A 135 4.59 3.25 0.51
CA TYR A 135 5.47 3.10 1.66
C TYR A 135 5.13 4.16 2.70
N SER A 136 5.09 3.75 3.96
CA SER A 136 4.92 4.66 5.09
C SER A 136 5.68 4.16 6.29
N CYS A 137 6.16 5.11 7.10
CA CYS A 137 6.77 4.83 8.37
C CYS A 137 6.12 5.73 9.44
N THR A 138 5.81 5.17 10.60
CA THR A 138 5.26 5.90 11.75
C THR A 138 6.08 5.60 13.00
N GLU A 139 6.54 6.63 13.68
CA GLU A 139 7.28 6.48 14.93
C GLU A 139 6.34 6.29 16.13
N TYR A 140 6.76 5.46 17.07
CA TYR A 140 6.06 5.16 18.31
C TYR A 140 7.01 5.30 19.49
N MET A 141 6.56 6.05 20.49
CA MET A 141 7.22 6.16 21.80
C MET A 141 8.69 6.63 21.74
N GLY A 142 9.15 7.20 20.62
CA GLY A 142 10.50 7.76 20.44
C GLY A 142 11.63 6.75 20.19
N TYR A 143 11.35 5.45 20.13
CA TYR A 143 12.39 4.42 19.94
C TYR A 143 11.97 3.30 19.00
N PHE A 144 10.68 3.22 18.67
CA PHE A 144 10.14 2.22 17.76
C PHE A 144 9.58 2.91 16.54
N LYS A 145 9.63 2.21 15.42
CA LYS A 145 8.97 2.62 14.19
C LYS A 145 8.13 1.48 13.66
N LYS A 146 7.02 1.83 13.02
CA LYS A 146 6.23 0.91 12.21
C LYS A 146 6.38 1.25 10.74
N GLU A 147 6.82 0.29 9.94
CA GLU A 147 6.92 0.44 8.50
C GLU A 147 5.82 -0.36 7.82
N GLN A 148 5.30 0.15 6.70
CA GLN A 148 4.32 -0.53 5.87
C GLN A 148 4.64 -0.29 4.41
N PHE A 149 4.70 -1.38 3.64
CA PHE A 149 5.01 -1.41 2.24
C PHE A 149 3.94 -2.18 1.44
N ALA A 150 3.66 -1.72 0.23
CA ALA A 150 2.88 -2.46 -0.76
C ALA A 150 3.28 -2.06 -2.18
N VAL A 151 3.16 -3.01 -3.10
CA VAL A 151 3.34 -2.81 -4.55
C VAL A 151 2.09 -3.30 -5.25
N ALA A 152 1.58 -2.47 -6.16
CA ALA A 152 0.56 -2.85 -7.09
C ALA A 152 1.05 -2.71 -8.53
N THR A 153 0.50 -3.52 -9.43
CA THR A 153 0.84 -3.52 -10.85
C THR A 153 -0.40 -3.37 -11.72
N ARG A 154 -0.22 -3.09 -13.00
CA ARG A 154 -1.34 -3.05 -13.97
C ARG A 154 -1.88 -4.43 -14.34
N GLU A 155 -1.05 -5.45 -14.22
CA GLU A 155 -1.39 -6.85 -14.51
C GLU A 155 -1.55 -7.63 -13.22
N GLN A 156 -2.39 -8.68 -13.26
CA GLN A 156 -2.66 -9.56 -12.12
C GLN A 156 -1.66 -10.70 -12.01
#